data_AF-G9KQX0-F1
#
_entry.id   AF-G9KQX0-F1
#
_cell.length_a   1.000
_cell.length_b   1.000
_cell.length_c   1.000
_cell.angle_alpha   90.00
_cell.angle_beta   90.00
_cell.angle_gamma   90.00
#
_symmetry.space_group_name_H-M   'P 1'
#
loop_
_entity.id
_entity.type
_entity.pdbx_description
1 polymer ?
#
loop_
_entity_poly.entity_id
_entity_poly.type
_entity_poly.pdbx_seq_one_letter_code
_entity_poly.pdbx_strand_id
1 'polypeptide(L)'
;DPKLIFHASLANAQILIPSNQASVSSMLLEGHTLLALATTMYAPGGVSQVVQNDENETCLKKVDPQLLKMALTPYPKLKTALFPQYTASNVLPPDITLYHLIQSLLPFDPSRLFGWQCANTLAIGDAVSHLPHFSSPDLVNKYAIVERLNFAYYLQHGRPSFAFGTFLVQELTKSKTPKQLIQQVGNEAYVLGLSSFYVPSVGAACVCFLELLGLDSLKLRVDMKVANIILSCKCRNEDARSSYIRESLAEKLSKLAVGEKATIEELLILLEEGIWNSIQQQEIKRLSSESSSQWALAVQFCRLHNVKLSTSYLRECAEANDWLQFIIHSQLHNYHPEEVKSLLQYFSPVLQDHLRLAFENLTSVSNSKMDSDPVCNRVPQELQRNKEEMTDLFEVLLQCSEEPDSWCWLLAEAVKQRAP
;
A
#
# COMPACT_ATOMS: atom_id res chain seq x y z
N ASP A 1 -18.41 -34.58 -62.46
CA ASP A 1 -18.78 -34.24 -61.07
C ASP A 1 -18.63 -35.50 -60.21
N PRO A 2 -17.70 -35.53 -59.24
CA PRO A 2 -17.44 -36.71 -58.40
C PRO A 2 -18.70 -37.20 -57.66
N LYS A 3 -19.62 -36.30 -57.31
CA LYS A 3 -20.90 -36.69 -56.68
C LYS A 3 -21.76 -37.56 -57.60
N LEU A 4 -21.83 -37.24 -58.90
CA LEU A 4 -22.59 -38.02 -59.87
C LEU A 4 -21.96 -39.39 -60.12
N ILE A 5 -20.63 -39.48 -60.12
CA ILE A 5 -19.90 -40.75 -60.30
C ILE A 5 -20.09 -41.65 -59.08
N PHE A 6 -20.07 -41.09 -57.87
CA PHE A 6 -20.40 -41.81 -56.64
C PHE A 6 -21.81 -42.40 -56.67
N HIS A 7 -22.82 -41.59 -57.04
CA HIS A 7 -24.19 -42.06 -57.16
C HIS A 7 -24.37 -43.13 -58.25
N ALA A 8 -23.68 -43.00 -59.39
CA ALA A 8 -23.68 -44.02 -60.43
C ALA A 8 -23.03 -45.33 -59.97
N SER A 9 -21.90 -45.27 -59.24
CA SER A 9 -21.25 -46.44 -58.64
C SER A 9 -22.16 -47.13 -57.61
N LEU A 10 -22.85 -46.35 -56.78
CA LEU A 10 -23.79 -46.86 -55.79
C LEU A 10 -25.01 -47.53 -56.45
N ALA A 11 -25.56 -46.93 -57.52
CA ALA A 11 -26.64 -47.52 -58.31
C ALA A 11 -26.21 -48.83 -59.00
N ASN A 12 -24.98 -48.90 -59.52
CA ASN A 12 -24.43 -50.14 -60.08
C ASN A 12 -24.26 -51.22 -58.99
N ALA A 13 -23.85 -50.83 -57.79
CA ALA A 13 -23.77 -51.77 -56.67
C ALA A 13 -25.16 -52.27 -56.22
N GLN A 14 -26.21 -51.44 -56.30
CA GLN A 14 -27.61 -51.86 -56.06
C GLN A 14 -28.10 -52.91 -57.05
N ILE A 15 -27.61 -52.88 -58.30
CA ILE A 15 -27.99 -53.88 -59.31
C ILE A 15 -27.30 -55.23 -59.04
N LEU A 16 -26.06 -55.19 -58.53
CA LEU A 16 -25.27 -56.39 -58.24
C LEU A 16 -25.64 -57.05 -56.91
N ILE A 17 -26.21 -56.29 -55.97
CA ILE A 17 -26.55 -56.74 -54.63
C ILE A 17 -28.08 -56.74 -54.48
N PRO A 18 -28.73 -57.87 -54.16
CA PRO A 18 -30.18 -57.97 -54.06
C PRO A 18 -30.80 -57.31 -52.79
N SER A 19 -30.16 -56.28 -52.21
CA SER A 19 -30.62 -55.62 -50.99
C SER A 19 -31.27 -54.25 -51.24
N ASN A 20 -32.33 -53.96 -50.48
CA ASN A 20 -33.29 -52.88 -50.79
C ASN A 20 -32.75 -51.45 -50.55
N GLN A 21 -31.52 -51.29 -50.02
CA GLN A 21 -30.84 -50.01 -49.84
C GLN A 21 -29.31 -50.22 -49.89
N ALA A 22 -28.67 -50.09 -51.06
CA ALA A 22 -27.21 -50.15 -51.07
C ALA A 22 -26.62 -48.86 -50.48
N SER A 23 -25.93 -49.02 -49.36
CA SER A 23 -25.04 -48.03 -48.77
C SER A 23 -23.64 -48.65 -48.70
N VAL A 24 -22.60 -47.84 -48.57
CA VAL A 24 -21.23 -48.37 -48.42
C VAL A 24 -21.14 -49.29 -47.18
N SER A 25 -21.87 -48.96 -46.11
CA SER A 25 -21.92 -49.76 -44.89
C SER A 25 -22.62 -51.10 -45.07
N SER A 26 -23.70 -51.17 -45.87
CA SER A 26 -24.34 -52.46 -46.17
C SER A 26 -23.45 -53.36 -47.03
N MET A 27 -22.73 -52.79 -48.02
CA MET A 27 -21.76 -53.54 -48.82
C MET A 27 -20.62 -54.13 -47.97
N LEU A 28 -20.17 -53.41 -46.94
CA LEU A 28 -19.14 -53.88 -46.01
C LEU A 28 -19.66 -55.00 -45.09
N LEU A 29 -20.92 -54.89 -44.62
CA LEU A 29 -21.54 -55.92 -43.77
C LEU A 29 -21.82 -57.22 -44.52
N GLU A 30 -22.17 -57.14 -45.81
CA GLU A 30 -22.38 -58.30 -46.68
C GLU A 30 -21.06 -58.93 -47.19
N GLY A 31 -19.90 -58.36 -46.84
CA GLY A 31 -18.58 -58.91 -47.16
C GLY A 31 -18.01 -58.48 -48.53
N HIS A 32 -18.64 -57.53 -49.21
CA HIS A 32 -18.19 -57.00 -50.50
C HIS A 32 -17.18 -55.85 -50.34
N THR A 33 -16.08 -56.10 -49.62
CA THR A 33 -15.09 -55.08 -49.22
C THR A 33 -14.50 -54.30 -50.40
N LEU A 34 -14.16 -54.98 -51.51
CA LEU A 34 -13.56 -54.31 -52.67
C LEU A 34 -14.56 -53.44 -53.44
N LEU A 35 -15.83 -53.85 -53.51
CA LEU A 35 -16.89 -53.06 -54.15
C LEU A 35 -17.24 -51.82 -53.31
N ALA A 36 -17.27 -52.00 -51.98
CA ALA A 36 -17.42 -50.89 -51.05
C ALA A 36 -16.26 -49.89 -51.20
N LEU A 37 -15.00 -50.36 -51.26
CA LEU A 37 -13.82 -49.51 -51.46
C LEU A 37 -13.80 -48.82 -52.83
N ALA A 38 -14.16 -49.53 -53.90
CA ALA A 38 -14.27 -48.94 -55.23
C ALA A 38 -15.33 -47.84 -55.26
N THR A 39 -16.44 -48.02 -54.54
CA THR A 39 -17.50 -47.03 -54.42
C THR A 39 -17.04 -45.83 -53.57
N THR A 40 -16.28 -46.03 -52.50
CA THR A 40 -15.73 -44.93 -51.68
C THR A 40 -14.63 -44.14 -52.38
N MET A 41 -13.88 -44.75 -53.31
CA MET A 41 -12.89 -44.02 -54.13
C MET A 41 -13.53 -42.89 -54.96
N TYR A 42 -14.78 -43.05 -55.37
CA TYR A 42 -15.51 -42.03 -56.12
C TYR A 42 -16.27 -41.04 -55.22
N ALA A 43 -16.27 -41.23 -53.90
CA ALA A 43 -16.91 -40.30 -52.98
C ALA A 43 -16.21 -38.93 -53.03
N PRO A 44 -16.94 -37.82 -52.93
CA PRO A 44 -16.33 -36.49 -52.79
C PRO A 44 -15.50 -36.48 -51.49
N GLY A 45 -14.18 -36.33 -51.62
CA GLY A 45 -13.23 -36.46 -50.50
C GLY A 45 -12.38 -37.73 -50.48
N GLY A 46 -12.68 -38.69 -51.36
CA GLY A 46 -11.98 -39.97 -51.45
C GLY A 46 -12.09 -40.82 -50.17
N VAL A 47 -11.22 -41.82 -50.05
CA VAL A 47 -11.25 -42.78 -48.94
C VAL A 47 -10.90 -42.13 -47.60
N SER A 48 -10.07 -41.08 -47.59
CA SER A 48 -9.62 -40.41 -46.36
C SER A 48 -10.74 -39.65 -45.65
N GLN A 49 -11.65 -39.01 -46.40
CA GLN A 49 -12.74 -38.22 -45.82
C GLN A 49 -13.93 -39.11 -45.38
N VAL A 50 -14.10 -40.29 -45.98
CA VAL A 50 -15.10 -41.29 -45.56
C VAL A 50 -14.73 -41.98 -44.24
N VAL A 51 -13.45 -41.99 -43.88
CA VAL A 51 -12.94 -42.55 -42.61
C VAL A 51 -12.97 -41.53 -41.47
N GLN A 52 -13.04 -40.22 -41.79
CA GLN A 52 -13.13 -39.14 -40.81
C GLN A 52 -14.60 -38.84 -40.52
N ASN A 53 -15.01 -38.98 -39.26
CA ASN A 53 -16.37 -38.71 -38.81
C ASN A 53 -16.61 -37.20 -38.72
N ASP A 54 -16.87 -36.54 -39.85
CA ASP A 54 -17.46 -35.20 -39.83
C ASP A 54 -18.98 -35.32 -39.66
N GLU A 55 -19.51 -34.72 -38.59
CA GLU A 55 -20.90 -34.92 -38.15
C GLU A 55 -21.96 -34.38 -39.14
N ASN A 56 -21.55 -33.55 -40.11
CA ASN A 56 -22.45 -32.78 -40.97
C ASN A 56 -22.76 -33.40 -42.36
N GLU A 57 -22.33 -34.63 -42.65
CA GLU A 57 -22.62 -35.27 -43.95
C GLU A 57 -23.66 -36.39 -43.92
N THR A 58 -24.46 -36.46 -44.99
CA THR A 58 -25.61 -37.38 -45.22
C THR A 58 -25.28 -38.85 -44.95
N CYS A 59 -26.20 -39.58 -44.30
CA CYS A 59 -26.09 -40.99 -43.85
C CYS A 59 -25.52 -42.00 -44.85
N LEU A 60 -25.64 -41.78 -46.16
CA LEU A 60 -25.12 -42.70 -47.19
C LEU A 60 -23.59 -42.79 -47.24
N LYS A 61 -22.89 -41.85 -46.60
CA LYS A 61 -21.42 -41.75 -46.56
C LYS A 61 -20.79 -42.27 -45.27
N LYS A 62 -21.58 -42.48 -44.21
CA LYS A 62 -21.06 -42.83 -42.88
C LYS A 62 -20.65 -44.30 -42.84
N VAL A 63 -19.35 -44.56 -42.86
CA VAL A 63 -18.76 -45.88 -42.67
C VAL A 63 -18.12 -45.93 -41.29
N ASP A 64 -18.49 -46.90 -40.47
CA ASP A 64 -17.81 -47.11 -39.20
C ASP A 64 -16.35 -47.55 -39.47
N PRO A 65 -15.34 -46.80 -38.99
CA PRO A 65 -13.94 -47.13 -39.18
C PRO A 65 -13.57 -48.51 -38.59
N GLN A 66 -14.31 -49.02 -37.59
CA GLN A 66 -14.11 -50.36 -37.05
C GLN A 66 -14.60 -51.45 -38.01
N LEU A 67 -15.79 -51.27 -38.62
CA LEU A 67 -16.32 -52.17 -39.64
C LEU A 67 -15.38 -52.25 -40.85
N LEU A 68 -14.83 -51.11 -41.31
CA LEU A 68 -13.88 -51.09 -42.42
C LEU A 68 -12.58 -51.82 -42.07
N LYS A 69 -12.05 -51.65 -40.84
CA LYS A 69 -10.86 -52.39 -40.35
C LYS A 69 -11.09 -53.90 -40.26
N MET A 70 -12.30 -54.33 -39.91
CA MET A 70 -12.69 -55.74 -39.89
C MET A 70 -12.83 -56.30 -41.31
N ALA A 71 -13.50 -55.59 -42.20
CA ALA A 71 -13.70 -55.98 -43.59
C ALA A 71 -12.38 -56.09 -44.39
N LEU A 72 -11.35 -55.32 -43.99
CA LEU A 72 -10.00 -55.34 -44.58
C LEU A 72 -9.06 -56.42 -44.01
N THR A 73 -9.52 -57.24 -43.05
CA THR A 73 -8.72 -58.37 -42.52
C THR A 73 -8.19 -59.34 -43.59
N PRO A 74 -8.89 -59.63 -44.71
CA PRO A 74 -8.37 -60.49 -45.78
C PRO A 74 -7.28 -59.84 -46.63
N TYR A 75 -7.11 -58.50 -46.56
CA TYR A 75 -6.18 -57.72 -47.38
C TYR A 75 -5.17 -56.96 -46.50
N PRO A 76 -4.15 -57.65 -45.92
CA PRO A 76 -3.27 -57.07 -44.91
C PRO A 76 -2.46 -55.87 -45.42
N LYS A 77 -1.97 -55.90 -46.66
CA LYS A 77 -1.21 -54.79 -47.26
C LYS A 77 -2.06 -53.53 -47.46
N LEU A 78 -3.33 -53.71 -47.82
CA LEU A 78 -4.27 -52.61 -48.00
C LEU A 78 -4.72 -52.06 -46.64
N LYS A 79 -4.92 -52.94 -45.67
CA LYS A 79 -5.20 -52.58 -44.27
C LYS A 79 -4.08 -51.72 -43.68
N THR A 80 -2.81 -52.06 -43.90
CA THR A 80 -1.67 -51.27 -43.42
C THR A 80 -1.52 -49.93 -44.16
N ALA A 81 -1.90 -49.87 -45.44
CA ALA A 81 -1.84 -48.62 -46.21
C ALA A 81 -2.95 -47.63 -45.82
N LEU A 82 -4.16 -48.12 -45.53
CA LEU A 82 -5.31 -47.30 -45.14
C LEU A 82 -5.34 -46.96 -43.65
N PHE A 83 -4.76 -47.82 -42.80
CA PHE A 83 -4.65 -47.63 -41.35
C PHE A 83 -3.21 -47.87 -40.90
N PRO A 84 -2.28 -46.94 -41.18
CA PRO A 84 -0.91 -47.07 -40.72
C PRO A 84 -0.88 -47.16 -39.19
N GLN A 85 -0.38 -48.28 -38.67
CA GLN A 85 -0.11 -48.44 -37.25
C GLN A 85 1.20 -47.69 -36.97
N TYR A 86 1.11 -46.54 -36.30
CA TYR A 86 2.28 -45.82 -35.82
C TYR A 86 2.94 -46.63 -34.69
N THR A 87 3.73 -47.63 -35.05
CA THR A 87 4.59 -48.35 -34.12
C THR A 87 5.95 -47.67 -34.05
N ALA A 88 6.27 -47.13 -32.88
CA ALA A 88 7.60 -46.84 -32.34
C ALA A 88 8.58 -45.99 -33.19
N SER A 89 8.65 -44.70 -32.83
CA SER A 89 9.84 -43.88 -32.57
C SER A 89 10.99 -43.70 -33.59
N ASN A 90 11.18 -44.47 -34.67
CA ASN A 90 12.42 -44.35 -35.45
C ASN A 90 12.30 -44.42 -37.00
N VAL A 91 11.11 -44.25 -37.55
CA VAL A 91 10.95 -44.07 -39.00
C VAL A 91 10.32 -42.71 -39.26
N LEU A 92 11.09 -41.80 -39.86
CA LEU A 92 10.62 -40.50 -40.30
C LEU A 92 9.48 -40.69 -41.32
N PRO A 93 8.35 -39.97 -41.19
CA PRO A 93 7.34 -39.95 -42.24
C PRO A 93 7.96 -39.45 -43.57
N PRO A 94 7.42 -39.87 -44.72
CA PRO A 94 7.96 -39.49 -46.03
C PRO A 94 7.92 -37.97 -46.28
N ASP A 95 7.03 -37.25 -45.59
CA ASP A 95 6.95 -35.80 -45.58
C ASP A 95 7.48 -35.24 -44.25
N ILE A 96 8.73 -34.78 -44.26
CA ILE A 96 9.35 -34.14 -43.09
C ILE A 96 8.77 -32.73 -42.95
N THR A 97 7.95 -32.53 -41.91
CA THR A 97 7.45 -31.20 -41.55
C THR A 97 8.51 -30.38 -40.81
N LEU A 98 8.37 -29.05 -40.84
CA LEU A 98 9.23 -28.12 -40.09
C LEU A 98 9.33 -28.48 -38.59
N TYR A 99 8.25 -29.00 -38.00
CA TYR A 99 8.23 -29.41 -36.59
C TYR A 99 9.19 -30.58 -36.30
N HIS A 100 9.32 -31.54 -37.22
CA HIS A 100 10.30 -32.63 -37.09
C HIS A 100 11.75 -32.13 -37.16
N LEU A 101 12.02 -31.11 -37.98
CA LEU A 101 13.34 -30.46 -38.05
C LEU A 101 13.64 -29.70 -36.74
N ILE A 102 12.67 -28.95 -36.21
CA ILE A 102 12.84 -28.21 -34.95
C ILE A 102 13.03 -29.17 -33.77
N GLN A 103 12.32 -30.30 -33.74
CA GLN A 103 12.49 -31.33 -32.70
C GLN A 103 13.93 -31.89 -32.67
N SER A 104 14.59 -31.97 -33.83
CA SER A 104 15.99 -32.42 -33.91
C SER A 104 17.00 -31.39 -33.39
N LEU A 105 16.59 -30.12 -33.27
CA LEU A 105 17.38 -29.02 -32.76
C LEU A 105 17.00 -28.79 -31.29
N LEU A 106 17.61 -29.57 -30.38
CA LEU A 106 17.47 -29.38 -28.92
C LEU A 106 17.75 -27.91 -28.55
N PRO A 107 16.98 -27.28 -27.63
CA PRO A 107 16.13 -27.90 -26.61
C PRO A 107 14.60 -27.76 -26.83
N PHE A 108 14.14 -27.45 -28.04
CA PHE A 108 12.71 -27.14 -28.25
C PHE A 108 11.86 -28.40 -28.41
N ASP A 109 10.78 -28.49 -27.65
CA ASP A 109 9.75 -29.53 -27.79
C ASP A 109 8.55 -28.99 -28.59
N PRO A 110 8.50 -29.20 -29.92
CA PRO A 110 7.44 -28.67 -30.76
C PRO A 110 6.08 -29.34 -30.50
N SER A 111 6.04 -30.49 -29.82
CA SER A 111 4.79 -31.16 -29.44
C SER A 111 3.97 -30.33 -28.44
N ARG A 112 4.65 -29.57 -27.58
CA ARG A 112 4.03 -28.72 -26.54
C ARG A 112 3.90 -27.25 -26.96
N LEU A 113 4.90 -26.70 -27.65
CA LEU A 113 4.94 -25.28 -28.02
C LEU A 113 3.97 -24.93 -29.16
N PHE A 114 3.81 -25.85 -30.12
CA PHE A 114 2.98 -25.66 -31.31
C PHE A 114 1.80 -26.63 -31.35
N GLY A 115 1.40 -27.18 -30.20
CA GLY A 115 0.29 -28.13 -30.11
C GLY A 115 -1.05 -27.54 -30.60
N TRP A 116 -1.18 -26.21 -30.58
CA TRP A 116 -2.34 -25.48 -31.08
C TRP A 116 -2.44 -25.38 -32.60
N GLN A 117 -1.37 -25.68 -33.34
CA GLN A 117 -1.39 -25.63 -34.80
C GLN A 117 -1.89 -26.95 -35.37
N CYS A 118 -3.00 -26.91 -36.12
CA CYS A 118 -3.57 -28.12 -36.74
C CYS A 118 -2.61 -28.82 -37.73
N ALA A 119 -1.62 -28.10 -38.25
CA ALA A 119 -0.59 -28.65 -39.14
C ALA A 119 0.54 -29.39 -38.40
N ASN A 120 0.57 -29.32 -37.06
CA ASN A 120 1.58 -29.98 -36.25
C ASN A 120 1.22 -31.45 -36.01
N THR A 121 1.79 -32.33 -36.82
CA THR A 121 1.64 -33.79 -36.72
C THR A 121 2.24 -34.38 -35.44
N LEU A 122 3.02 -33.60 -34.67
CA LEU A 122 3.61 -34.00 -33.39
C LEU A 122 2.76 -33.58 -32.18
N ALA A 123 1.65 -32.87 -32.37
CA ALA A 123 0.80 -32.42 -31.28
C ALA A 123 0.14 -33.63 -30.56
N ILE A 124 0.21 -33.64 -29.23
CA ILE A 124 -0.45 -34.65 -28.39
C ILE A 124 -1.94 -34.28 -28.29
N GLY A 125 -2.85 -35.25 -28.42
CA GLY A 125 -4.30 -35.06 -28.62
C GLY A 125 -5.08 -34.24 -27.58
N ASP A 126 -4.44 -33.83 -26.49
CA ASP A 126 -5.01 -32.92 -25.48
C ASP A 126 -4.62 -31.45 -25.70
N ALA A 127 -3.85 -31.13 -26.73
CA ALA A 127 -3.46 -29.76 -27.05
C ALA A 127 -4.65 -28.98 -27.61
N VAL A 128 -5.02 -27.90 -26.92
CA VAL A 128 -6.07 -26.97 -27.35
C VAL A 128 -5.77 -26.49 -28.76
N SER A 129 -6.69 -26.70 -29.71
CA SER A 129 -6.57 -26.32 -31.13
C SER A 129 -6.55 -24.80 -31.39
N HIS A 130 -6.36 -24.01 -30.32
CA HIS A 130 -6.33 -22.56 -30.34
C HIS A 130 -5.04 -22.08 -29.68
N LEU A 131 -4.40 -21.08 -30.31
CA LEU A 131 -3.21 -20.43 -29.78
C LEU A 131 -3.48 -19.95 -28.33
N PRO A 132 -2.66 -20.32 -27.33
CA PRO A 132 -2.81 -19.78 -25.99
C PRO A 132 -2.69 -18.25 -26.04
N HIS A 133 -3.71 -17.54 -25.56
CA HIS A 133 -3.74 -16.09 -25.46
C HIS A 133 -3.97 -15.67 -24.00
N PHE A 134 -3.47 -14.49 -23.62
CA PHE A 134 -3.54 -13.98 -22.24
C PHE A 134 -4.97 -13.75 -21.70
N SER A 135 -5.97 -13.79 -22.57
CA SER A 135 -7.39 -13.69 -22.19
C SER A 135 -8.09 -15.06 -22.11
N SER A 136 -7.36 -16.17 -22.24
CA SER A 136 -7.98 -17.49 -22.17
C SER A 136 -8.37 -17.79 -20.71
N PRO A 137 -9.58 -18.32 -20.45
CA PRO A 137 -10.06 -18.51 -19.09
C PRO A 137 -9.17 -19.48 -18.30
N ASP A 138 -8.61 -20.50 -18.95
CA ASP A 138 -7.72 -21.48 -18.31
C ASP A 138 -6.40 -20.87 -17.85
N LEU A 139 -5.84 -19.92 -18.61
CA LEU A 139 -4.61 -19.22 -18.22
C LEU A 139 -4.90 -18.11 -17.21
N VAL A 140 -5.98 -17.36 -17.41
CA VAL A 140 -6.40 -16.31 -16.47
C VAL A 140 -6.69 -16.91 -15.10
N ASN A 141 -7.44 -18.01 -15.02
CA ASN A 141 -7.76 -18.64 -13.73
C ASN A 141 -6.52 -19.22 -13.02
N LYS A 142 -5.49 -19.64 -13.78
CA LYS A 142 -4.27 -20.24 -13.21
C LYS A 142 -3.18 -19.22 -12.88
N TYR A 143 -3.07 -18.16 -13.67
CA TYR A 143 -1.90 -17.27 -13.66
C TYR A 143 -2.25 -15.78 -13.60
N ALA A 144 -3.52 -15.38 -13.68
CA ALA A 144 -3.84 -13.96 -13.58
C ALA A 144 -3.56 -13.43 -12.18
N ILE A 145 -2.90 -12.28 -12.15
CA ILE A 145 -2.80 -11.45 -10.96
C ILE A 145 -4.15 -10.75 -10.80
N VAL A 146 -4.93 -11.18 -9.81
CA VAL A 146 -6.22 -10.56 -9.49
C VAL A 146 -5.99 -9.45 -8.47
N GLU A 147 -5.89 -8.21 -8.95
CA GLU A 147 -5.91 -7.04 -8.07
C GLU A 147 -7.34 -6.72 -7.64
N ARG A 148 -7.56 -6.60 -6.33
CA ARG A 148 -8.84 -6.14 -5.79
C ARG A 148 -8.84 -4.61 -5.76
N LEU A 149 -9.68 -4.00 -6.60
CA LEU A 149 -9.89 -2.55 -6.65
C LEU A 149 -10.68 -2.05 -5.43
N ASN A 150 -10.05 -2.08 -4.26
CA ASN A 150 -10.60 -1.55 -3.02
C ASN A 150 -10.21 -0.07 -2.83
N PHE A 151 -10.71 0.57 -1.76
CA PHE A 151 -10.37 1.98 -1.50
C PHE A 151 -8.85 2.18 -1.32
N ALA A 152 -8.16 1.24 -0.68
CA ALA A 152 -6.72 1.32 -0.42
C ALA A 152 -5.89 1.37 -1.71
N TYR A 153 -6.27 0.61 -2.74
CA TYR A 153 -5.68 0.67 -4.07
C TYR A 153 -5.76 2.09 -4.65
N TYR A 154 -6.94 2.71 -4.62
CA TYR A 154 -7.10 4.07 -5.14
C TYR A 154 -6.33 5.11 -4.33
N LEU A 155 -6.16 4.92 -3.02
CA LEU A 155 -5.32 5.78 -2.18
C LEU A 155 -3.83 5.66 -2.53
N GLN A 156 -3.32 4.45 -2.74
CA GLN A 156 -1.95 4.22 -3.20
C GLN A 156 -1.66 4.86 -4.57
N HIS A 157 -2.68 5.03 -5.40
CA HIS A 157 -2.58 5.73 -6.68
C HIS A 157 -2.91 7.23 -6.62
N GLY A 158 -3.09 7.81 -5.44
CA GLY A 158 -3.34 9.25 -5.28
C GLY A 158 -4.73 9.70 -5.71
N ARG A 159 -5.74 8.82 -5.67
CA ARG A 159 -7.10 9.06 -6.16
C ARG A 159 -8.14 9.01 -5.02
N PRO A 160 -8.22 10.05 -4.17
CA PRO A 160 -9.07 10.04 -2.97
C PRO A 160 -10.58 10.02 -3.29
N SER A 161 -11.03 10.67 -4.36
CA SER A 161 -12.45 10.68 -4.76
C SER A 161 -12.94 9.30 -5.21
N PHE A 162 -12.11 8.57 -5.98
CA PHE A 162 -12.40 7.19 -6.37
C PHE A 162 -12.35 6.24 -5.18
N ALA A 163 -11.39 6.42 -4.26
CA ALA A 163 -11.34 5.67 -3.01
C ALA A 163 -12.63 5.85 -2.19
N PHE A 164 -13.07 7.10 -2.01
CA PHE A 164 -14.30 7.45 -1.30
C PHE A 164 -15.53 6.86 -1.97
N GLY A 165 -15.70 7.04 -3.28
CA GLY A 165 -16.83 6.46 -4.02
C GLY A 165 -16.87 4.93 -3.94
N THR A 166 -15.71 4.28 -4.04
CA THR A 166 -15.58 2.83 -3.91
C THR A 166 -15.97 2.35 -2.52
N PHE A 167 -15.46 2.99 -1.47
CA PHE A 167 -15.80 2.68 -0.09
C PHE A 167 -17.32 2.84 0.17
N LEU A 168 -17.92 3.93 -0.30
CA LEU A 168 -19.36 4.16 -0.14
C LEU A 168 -20.20 3.04 -0.77
N VAL A 169 -19.95 2.74 -2.05
CA VAL A 169 -20.78 1.81 -2.82
C VAL A 169 -20.51 0.35 -2.46
N GLN A 170 -19.27 -0.02 -2.20
CA GLN A 170 -18.91 -1.42 -2.00
C GLN A 170 -19.02 -1.89 -0.54
N GLU A 171 -18.67 -1.03 0.42
CA GLU A 171 -18.53 -1.39 1.83
C GLU A 171 -19.56 -0.70 2.72
N LEU A 172 -19.70 0.63 2.64
CA LEU A 172 -20.53 1.39 3.58
C LEU A 172 -22.03 1.10 3.42
N THR A 173 -22.55 1.06 2.18
CA THR A 173 -23.98 0.77 1.91
C THR A 173 -24.42 -0.62 2.37
N LYS A 174 -23.48 -1.57 2.47
CA LYS A 174 -23.74 -2.95 2.90
C LYS A 174 -23.51 -3.14 4.41
N SER A 175 -22.97 -2.15 5.10
CA SER A 175 -22.60 -2.25 6.51
C SER A 175 -23.79 -2.05 7.44
N LYS A 176 -23.83 -2.84 8.52
CA LYS A 176 -24.80 -2.68 9.62
C LYS A 176 -24.34 -1.64 10.64
N THR A 177 -23.06 -1.29 10.67
CA THR A 177 -22.42 -0.41 11.66
C THR A 177 -21.53 0.64 10.97
N PRO A 178 -22.13 1.63 10.27
CA PRO A 178 -21.38 2.56 9.41
C PRO A 178 -20.35 3.39 10.18
N LYS A 179 -20.66 3.83 11.41
CA LYS A 179 -19.73 4.65 12.22
C LYS A 179 -18.45 3.92 12.61
N GLN A 180 -18.56 2.65 13.01
CA GLN A 180 -17.39 1.83 13.38
C GLN A 180 -16.54 1.53 12.14
N LEU A 181 -17.19 1.23 11.02
CA LEU A 181 -16.50 0.99 9.75
C LEU A 181 -15.73 2.22 9.27
N ILE A 182 -16.34 3.42 9.37
CA ILE A 182 -15.66 4.68 9.03
C ILE A 182 -14.40 4.87 9.89
N GLN A 183 -14.48 4.62 11.20
CA GLN A 183 -13.32 4.74 12.08
C GLN A 183 -12.23 3.72 11.72
N GLN A 184 -12.61 2.47 11.42
CA GLN A 184 -11.67 1.43 11.02
C GLN A 184 -10.96 1.80 9.71
N VAL A 185 -11.72 2.14 8.68
CA VAL A 185 -11.18 2.53 7.36
C VAL A 185 -10.35 3.82 7.45
N GLY A 186 -10.74 4.75 8.33
CA GLY A 186 -9.92 5.90 8.66
C GLY A 186 -8.58 5.52 9.27
N ASN A 187 -8.56 4.59 10.23
CA ASN A 187 -7.32 4.08 10.81
C ASN A 187 -6.46 3.36 9.76
N GLU A 188 -7.06 2.59 8.85
CA GLU A 188 -6.36 1.93 7.74
C GLU A 188 -5.74 2.96 6.78
N ALA A 189 -6.48 4.03 6.43
CA ALA A 189 -5.96 5.12 5.60
C ALA A 189 -4.84 5.91 6.29
N TYR A 190 -4.93 6.09 7.61
CA TYR A 190 -3.87 6.69 8.43
C TYR A 190 -2.60 5.84 8.40
N VAL A 191 -2.70 4.52 8.64
CA VAL A 191 -1.55 3.60 8.55
C VAL A 191 -0.96 3.58 7.15
N LEU A 192 -1.81 3.57 6.12
CA LEU A 192 -1.38 3.62 4.72
C LEU A 192 -0.60 4.90 4.42
N GLY A 193 -1.11 6.06 4.84
CA GLY A 193 -0.45 7.35 4.68
C GLY A 193 0.92 7.39 5.37
N LEU A 194 1.02 6.81 6.58
CA LEU A 194 2.30 6.69 7.29
C LEU A 194 3.27 5.72 6.63
N SER A 195 2.80 4.58 6.09
CA SER A 195 3.66 3.62 5.39
C SER A 195 4.27 4.18 4.10
N SER A 196 3.56 5.12 3.47
CA SER A 196 3.93 5.76 2.19
C SER A 196 4.19 7.26 2.35
N PHE A 197 4.66 7.70 3.52
CA PHE A 197 4.87 9.12 3.84
C PHE A 197 5.83 9.85 2.89
N TYR A 198 6.71 9.09 2.23
CA TYR A 198 7.70 9.58 1.26
C TYR A 198 7.10 9.87 -0.13
N VAL A 199 5.85 9.46 -0.39
CA VAL A 199 5.13 9.77 -1.64
C VAL A 199 4.07 10.84 -1.35
N PRO A 200 4.29 12.11 -1.71
CA PRO A 200 3.39 13.20 -1.35
C PRO A 200 1.96 13.03 -1.87
N SER A 201 1.78 12.42 -3.05
CA SER A 201 0.46 12.19 -3.64
C SER A 201 -0.39 11.20 -2.83
N VAL A 202 0.23 10.13 -2.31
CA VAL A 202 -0.45 9.13 -1.46
C VAL A 202 -0.82 9.76 -0.12
N GLY A 203 0.11 10.50 0.49
CA GLY A 203 -0.14 11.26 1.71
C GLY A 203 -1.31 12.23 1.58
N ALA A 204 -1.30 13.07 0.54
CA ALA A 204 -2.39 14.00 0.26
C ALA A 204 -3.72 13.27 0.00
N ALA A 205 -3.69 12.14 -0.70
CA ALA A 205 -4.89 11.34 -0.92
C ALA A 205 -5.45 10.76 0.40
N CYS A 206 -4.62 10.22 1.28
CA CYS A 206 -5.05 9.74 2.59
C CYS A 206 -5.62 10.87 3.45
N VAL A 207 -4.98 12.05 3.47
CA VAL A 207 -5.49 13.24 4.16
C VAL A 207 -6.86 13.66 3.62
N CYS A 208 -6.99 13.82 2.30
CA CYS A 208 -8.27 14.17 1.67
C CYS A 208 -9.34 13.11 1.93
N PHE A 209 -8.99 11.83 1.93
CA PHE A 209 -9.92 10.74 2.19
C PHE A 209 -10.42 10.74 3.64
N LEU A 210 -9.56 11.02 4.63
CA LEU A 210 -9.97 11.21 6.02
C LEU A 210 -10.97 12.37 6.16
N GLU A 211 -10.70 13.50 5.51
CA GLU A 211 -11.60 14.66 5.52
C GLU A 211 -12.95 14.35 4.84
N LEU A 212 -12.94 13.62 3.71
CA LEU A 212 -14.17 13.17 3.04
C LEU A 212 -14.99 12.20 3.90
N LEU A 213 -14.34 11.41 4.76
CA LEU A 213 -14.99 10.56 5.75
C LEU A 213 -15.51 11.34 6.98
N GLY A 214 -15.16 12.63 7.10
CA GLY A 214 -15.49 13.47 8.26
C GLY A 214 -14.61 13.20 9.49
N LEU A 215 -13.41 12.65 9.29
CA LEU A 215 -12.43 12.39 10.34
C LEU A 215 -11.33 13.47 10.34
N ASP A 216 -10.81 13.81 11.52
CA ASP A 216 -9.71 14.77 11.65
C ASP A 216 -8.42 14.23 11.03
N SER A 217 -7.88 14.96 10.05
CA SER A 217 -6.61 14.62 9.40
C SER A 217 -5.37 15.21 10.09
N LEU A 218 -5.54 16.05 11.11
CA LEU A 218 -4.43 16.77 11.74
C LEU A 218 -3.35 15.83 12.28
N LYS A 219 -3.74 14.71 12.90
CA LYS A 219 -2.80 13.68 13.36
C LYS A 219 -1.92 13.14 12.23
N LEU A 220 -2.53 12.74 11.10
CA LEU A 220 -1.80 12.24 9.94
C LEU A 220 -0.83 13.30 9.39
N ARG A 221 -1.28 14.55 9.27
CA ARG A 221 -0.47 15.64 8.72
C ARG A 221 0.76 15.93 9.57
N VAL A 222 0.59 15.97 10.89
CA VAL A 222 1.71 16.18 11.83
C VAL A 222 2.69 15.00 11.75
N ASP A 223 2.20 13.77 11.85
CA ASP A 223 3.06 12.58 11.87
C ASP A 223 3.82 12.39 10.55
N MET A 224 3.19 12.67 9.40
CA MET A 224 3.85 12.71 8.11
C MET A 224 4.90 13.82 8.01
N LYS A 225 4.63 15.01 8.57
CA LYS A 225 5.59 16.12 8.57
C LYS A 225 6.81 15.78 9.43
N VAL A 226 6.59 15.20 10.61
CA VAL A 226 7.63 14.68 11.51
C VAL A 226 8.48 13.64 10.79
N ALA A 227 7.86 12.64 10.16
CA ALA A 227 8.57 11.61 9.41
C ALA A 227 9.45 12.19 8.30
N ASN A 228 8.94 13.18 7.55
CA ASN A 228 9.71 13.83 6.48
C ASN A 228 10.90 14.64 7.01
N ILE A 229 10.78 15.32 8.16
CA ILE A 229 11.90 16.02 8.80
C ILE A 229 12.98 15.02 9.22
N ILE A 230 12.59 13.93 9.91
CA ILE A 230 13.51 12.87 10.33
C ILE A 230 14.21 12.24 9.12
N LEU A 231 13.46 11.96 8.05
CA LEU A 231 14.02 11.40 6.83
C LEU A 231 15.05 12.34 6.19
N SER A 232 14.72 13.64 6.10
CA SER A 232 15.63 14.65 5.53
C SER A 232 16.91 14.81 6.34
N CYS A 233 16.81 14.68 7.66
CA CYS A 233 17.95 14.71 8.58
C CYS A 233 18.89 13.51 8.36
N LYS A 234 18.34 12.30 8.18
CA LYS A 234 19.11 11.05 8.09
C LYS A 234 19.65 10.74 6.70
N CYS A 235 18.99 11.18 5.62
CA CYS A 235 19.37 10.83 4.23
C CYS A 235 20.40 11.78 3.61
N ARG A 236 21.26 12.40 4.43
CA ARG A 236 22.16 13.46 3.99
C ARG A 236 23.25 13.01 3.00
N ASN A 237 23.53 11.71 2.88
CA ASN A 237 24.52 11.15 1.95
C ASN A 237 24.10 9.75 1.43
N GLU A 238 23.94 9.65 0.10
CA GLU A 238 23.72 8.46 -0.75
C GLU A 238 22.31 7.82 -0.81
N ASP A 239 21.81 7.69 -2.05
CA ASP A 239 20.47 7.18 -2.39
C ASP A 239 20.24 5.73 -1.94
N ALA A 240 21.29 4.90 -1.87
CA ALA A 240 21.19 3.50 -1.45
C ALA A 240 20.89 3.33 0.06
N ARG A 241 21.34 4.27 0.91
CA ARG A 241 21.00 4.26 2.35
C ARG A 241 19.58 4.78 2.61
N SER A 242 19.05 5.56 1.68
CA SER A 242 17.76 6.21 1.80
C SER A 242 16.59 5.22 1.77
N SER A 243 16.69 4.10 1.02
CA SER A 243 15.65 3.06 1.03
C SER A 243 15.57 2.34 2.38
N TYR A 244 16.70 1.91 2.94
CA TYR A 244 16.75 1.26 4.25
C TYR A 244 16.25 2.18 5.37
N ILE A 245 16.62 3.46 5.34
CA ILE A 245 16.15 4.45 6.32
C ILE A 245 14.63 4.65 6.19
N ARG A 246 14.07 4.67 4.96
CA ARG A 246 12.62 4.77 4.73
C ARG A 246 11.89 3.56 5.30
N GLU A 247 12.38 2.35 5.06
CA GLU A 247 11.77 1.12 5.57
C GLU A 247 11.83 1.06 7.10
N SER A 248 12.99 1.38 7.70
CA SER A 248 13.15 1.44 9.15
C SER A 248 12.24 2.50 9.79
N LEU A 249 12.09 3.67 9.16
CA LEU A 249 11.20 4.71 9.64
C LEU A 249 9.73 4.31 9.47
N ALA A 250 9.35 3.69 8.36
CA ALA A 250 8.00 3.16 8.15
C ALA A 250 7.62 2.10 9.21
N GLU A 251 8.57 1.26 9.64
CA GLU A 251 8.36 0.32 10.75
C GLU A 251 8.15 1.05 12.09
N LYS A 252 8.90 2.11 12.37
CA LYS A 252 8.67 2.93 13.58
C LYS A 252 7.31 3.66 13.50
N LEU A 253 6.90 4.12 12.32
CA LEU A 253 5.60 4.78 12.13
C LEU A 253 4.42 3.80 12.24
N SER A 254 4.59 2.53 11.89
CA SER A 254 3.55 1.53 12.13
C SER A 254 3.36 1.27 13.63
N LYS A 255 4.45 1.25 14.42
CA LYS A 255 4.41 1.20 15.89
C LYS A 255 3.81 2.46 16.51
N LEU A 256 4.11 3.64 15.95
CA LEU A 256 3.47 4.91 16.30
C LEU A 256 1.95 4.83 16.10
N ALA A 257 1.48 4.21 15.00
CA ALA A 257 0.06 4.06 14.72
C ALA A 257 -0.68 3.22 15.76
N VAL A 258 0.00 2.26 16.37
CA VAL A 258 -0.51 1.45 17.49
C VAL A 258 -0.52 2.23 18.82
N GLY A 259 0.22 3.35 18.90
CA GLY A 259 0.32 4.18 20.10
C GLY A 259 1.40 3.69 21.08
N GLU A 260 2.45 3.04 20.58
CA GLU A 260 3.56 2.60 21.43
C GLU A 260 4.34 3.80 21.98
N LYS A 261 4.27 3.98 23.31
CA LYS A 261 4.88 5.13 24.00
C LYS A 261 6.40 5.22 23.82
N ALA A 262 7.12 4.10 23.88
CA ALA A 262 8.56 4.07 23.68
C ALA A 262 8.95 4.59 22.29
N THR A 263 8.24 4.15 21.25
CA THR A 263 8.46 4.60 19.87
C THR A 263 8.11 6.09 19.69
N ILE A 264 7.07 6.59 20.36
CA ILE A 264 6.74 8.04 20.35
C ILE A 264 7.89 8.86 20.93
N GLU A 265 8.43 8.45 22.08
CA GLU A 265 9.55 9.15 22.73
C GLU A 265 10.83 9.10 21.88
N GLU A 266 11.13 7.95 21.26
CA GLU A 266 12.25 7.83 20.31
C GLU A 266 12.07 8.74 19.09
N LEU A 267 10.87 8.79 18.50
CA LEU A 267 10.57 9.65 17.36
C LEU A 267 10.64 11.13 17.75
N LEU A 268 10.26 11.49 18.97
CA LEU A 268 10.41 12.85 19.49
C LEU A 268 11.87 13.25 19.55
N ILE A 269 12.77 12.42 20.08
CA ILE A 269 14.22 12.72 20.11
C ILE A 269 14.76 12.93 18.69
N LEU A 270 14.38 12.06 17.75
CA LEU A 270 14.78 12.19 16.34
C LEU A 270 14.20 13.44 15.67
N LEU A 271 12.99 13.84 16.06
CA LEU A 271 12.35 15.07 15.60
C LEU A 271 13.10 16.29 16.12
N GLU A 272 13.45 16.33 17.39
CA GLU A 272 14.22 17.42 18.00
C GLU A 272 15.58 17.61 17.30
N GLU A 273 16.30 16.52 17.06
CA GLU A 273 17.54 16.53 16.28
C GLU A 273 17.30 17.03 14.84
N GLY A 274 16.23 16.56 14.20
CA GLY A 274 15.85 16.97 12.85
C GLY A 274 15.50 18.45 12.75
N ILE A 275 14.79 19.01 13.74
CA ILE A 275 14.45 20.44 13.79
C ILE A 275 15.72 21.26 13.93
N TRP A 276 16.64 20.91 14.84
CA TRP A 276 17.90 21.62 14.99
C TRP A 276 18.75 21.60 13.72
N ASN A 277 18.85 20.44 13.08
CA ASN A 277 19.55 20.31 11.80
C ASN A 277 18.90 21.15 10.70
N SER A 278 17.56 21.21 10.65
CA SER A 278 16.86 22.06 9.67
C SER A 278 17.10 23.55 9.89
N ILE A 279 17.10 24.01 11.14
CA ILE A 279 17.40 25.41 11.52
C ILE A 279 18.83 25.77 11.11
N GLN A 280 19.78 24.87 11.37
CA GLN A 280 21.18 25.07 11.00
C GLN A 280 21.38 25.11 9.47
N GLN A 281 20.67 24.25 8.72
CA GLN A 281 20.74 24.21 7.26
C GLN A 281 20.13 25.43 6.59
N GLN A 282 19.06 25.97 7.17
CA GLN A 282 18.39 27.17 6.66
C GLN A 282 19.10 28.47 7.10
N GLU A 283 20.24 28.36 7.81
CA GLU A 283 20.99 29.49 8.39
C GLU A 283 20.12 30.40 9.26
N ILE A 284 19.06 29.85 9.85
CA ILE A 284 18.16 30.57 10.75
C ILE A 284 18.86 30.74 12.09
N LYS A 285 18.77 31.94 12.66
CA LYS A 285 19.25 32.19 14.03
C LYS A 285 18.50 31.25 14.98
N ARG A 286 19.24 30.42 15.73
CA ARG A 286 18.70 29.40 16.65
C ARG A 286 17.65 29.90 17.64
N LEU A 287 17.75 31.18 18.01
CA LEU A 287 16.86 31.87 18.94
C LEU A 287 16.22 33.06 18.21
N SER A 288 15.22 32.74 17.40
CA SER A 288 14.41 33.68 16.64
C SER A 288 12.94 33.27 16.68
N SER A 289 12.05 34.17 16.26
CA SER A 289 10.63 33.82 16.08
C SER A 289 10.44 32.69 15.07
N GLU A 290 11.28 32.63 14.03
CA GLU A 290 11.23 31.60 12.99
C GLU A 290 11.66 30.22 13.52
N SER A 291 12.71 30.16 14.36
CA SER A 291 13.04 28.90 15.03
C SER A 291 11.92 28.47 15.96
N SER A 292 11.32 29.39 16.73
CA SER A 292 10.19 29.10 17.60
C SER A 292 9.00 28.51 16.84
N SER A 293 8.70 29.00 15.61
CA SER A 293 7.63 28.42 14.80
C SER A 293 7.93 27.02 14.28
N GLN A 294 9.20 26.69 13.97
CA GLN A 294 9.57 25.31 13.63
C GLN A 294 9.37 24.36 14.82
N TRP A 295 9.66 24.83 16.03
CA TRP A 295 9.46 24.08 17.28
C TRP A 295 7.98 23.85 17.64
N ALA A 296 7.06 24.64 17.08
CA ALA A 296 5.62 24.40 17.24
C ALA A 296 5.19 23.00 16.76
N LEU A 297 5.88 22.42 15.77
CA LEU A 297 5.62 21.06 15.30
C LEU A 297 5.90 20.01 16.38
N ALA A 298 7.00 20.14 17.12
CA ALA A 298 7.32 19.22 18.22
C ALA A 298 6.26 19.29 19.33
N VAL A 299 5.81 20.51 19.67
CA VAL A 299 4.72 20.71 20.63
C VAL A 299 3.42 20.07 20.14
N GLN A 300 3.06 20.25 18.86
CA GLN A 300 1.87 19.63 18.27
C GLN A 300 1.95 18.10 18.31
N PHE A 301 3.10 17.53 17.94
CA PHE A 301 3.34 16.09 18.02
C PHE A 301 3.16 15.56 19.45
N CYS A 302 3.75 16.22 20.45
CA CYS A 302 3.61 15.83 21.85
C CYS A 302 2.15 15.83 22.31
N ARG A 303 1.38 16.87 21.95
CA ARG A 303 -0.05 16.99 22.30
C ARG A 303 -0.91 15.90 21.66
N LEU A 304 -0.65 15.55 20.40
CA LEU A 304 -1.44 14.54 19.68
C LEU A 304 -1.22 13.12 20.20
N HIS A 305 -0.03 12.85 20.73
CA HIS A 305 0.33 11.54 21.28
C HIS A 305 0.31 11.48 22.80
N ASN A 306 -0.18 12.53 23.47
CA ASN A 306 -0.28 12.64 24.93
C ASN A 306 1.05 12.34 25.67
N VAL A 307 2.17 12.84 25.13
CA VAL A 307 3.49 12.78 25.78
C VAL A 307 3.90 14.15 26.31
N LYS A 308 4.88 14.17 27.22
CA LYS A 308 5.41 15.42 27.80
C LYS A 308 5.90 16.34 26.68
N LEU A 309 5.62 17.63 26.82
CA LEU A 309 6.06 18.63 25.84
C LEU A 309 7.59 18.67 25.77
N SER A 310 8.12 18.82 24.57
CA SER A 310 9.55 18.99 24.37
C SER A 310 10.03 20.26 25.09
N THR A 311 11.10 20.14 25.89
CA THR A 311 11.74 21.27 26.56
C THR A 311 13.01 21.73 25.86
N SER A 312 13.35 21.13 24.71
CA SER A 312 14.66 21.32 24.07
C SER A 312 14.88 22.75 23.56
N TYR A 313 13.85 23.39 23.00
CA TYR A 313 13.92 24.82 22.64
C TYR A 313 14.05 25.73 23.86
N LEU A 314 13.24 25.48 24.91
CA LEU A 314 13.27 26.27 26.14
C LEU A 314 14.62 26.16 26.87
N ARG A 315 15.25 24.99 26.84
CA ARG A 315 16.60 24.79 27.39
C ARG A 315 17.63 25.61 26.64
N GLU A 316 17.63 25.59 25.30
CA GLU A 316 18.56 26.40 24.50
C GLU A 316 18.36 27.91 24.76
N CYS A 317 17.11 28.36 24.93
CA CYS A 317 16.81 29.75 25.30
C CYS A 317 17.41 30.10 26.68
N ALA A 318 17.28 29.19 27.65
CA ALA A 318 17.78 29.38 29.01
C ALA A 318 19.32 29.43 29.05
N GLU A 319 19.99 28.50 28.37
CA GLU A 319 21.46 28.46 28.28
C GLU A 319 22.03 29.72 27.59
N ALA A 320 21.29 30.28 26.64
CA ALA A 320 21.67 31.52 25.96
C ALA A 320 21.23 32.81 26.67
N ASN A 321 20.60 32.71 27.85
CA ASN A 321 20.02 33.85 28.59
C ASN A 321 18.96 34.66 27.81
N ASP A 322 18.29 34.06 26.81
CA ASP A 322 17.21 34.71 26.06
C ASP A 322 15.86 34.51 26.78
N TRP A 323 15.68 35.31 27.83
CA TRP A 323 14.47 35.27 28.66
C TRP A 323 13.19 35.62 27.87
N LEU A 324 13.30 36.46 26.84
CA LEU A 324 12.14 36.91 26.07
C LEU A 324 11.58 35.79 25.19
N GLN A 325 12.45 35.11 24.42
CA GLN A 325 12.03 33.96 23.61
C GLN A 325 11.54 32.80 24.49
N PHE A 326 12.15 32.60 25.66
CA PHE A 326 11.72 31.61 26.64
C PHE A 326 10.28 31.87 27.14
N ILE A 327 9.95 33.10 27.55
CA ILE A 327 8.61 33.46 28.02
C ILE A 327 7.59 33.38 26.89
N ILE A 328 7.90 33.94 25.72
CA ILE A 328 6.99 33.92 24.56
C ILE A 328 6.64 32.48 24.18
N HIS A 329 7.65 31.61 24.06
CA HIS A 329 7.42 30.23 23.65
C HIS A 329 6.65 29.42 24.71
N SER A 330 6.99 29.60 25.99
CA SER A 330 6.30 28.92 27.08
C SER A 330 4.82 29.32 27.19
N GLN A 331 4.51 30.62 27.03
CA GLN A 331 3.14 31.12 27.05
C GLN A 331 2.35 30.73 25.78
N LEU A 332 2.95 30.87 24.59
CA LEU A 332 2.31 30.52 23.32
C LEU A 332 1.83 29.05 23.30
N HIS A 333 2.61 28.18 23.91
CA HIS A 333 2.34 26.75 23.96
C HIS A 333 1.80 26.27 25.32
N ASN A 334 1.41 27.19 26.21
CA ASN A 334 0.80 26.88 27.51
C ASN A 334 1.55 25.78 28.29
N TYR A 335 2.87 25.91 28.40
CA TYR A 335 3.66 24.99 29.23
C TYR A 335 3.25 25.08 30.69
N HIS A 336 3.31 23.95 31.40
CA HIS A 336 2.99 23.94 32.82
C HIS A 336 4.00 24.79 33.62
N PRO A 337 3.57 25.67 34.54
CA PRO A 337 4.47 26.53 35.30
C PRO A 337 5.59 25.78 36.01
N GLU A 338 5.30 24.59 36.55
CA GLU A 338 6.29 23.76 37.24
C GLU A 338 7.37 23.22 36.29
N GLU A 339 7.01 22.91 35.04
CA GLU A 339 7.99 22.50 34.02
C GLU A 339 8.86 23.68 33.61
N VAL A 340 8.27 24.87 33.45
CA VAL A 340 8.99 26.11 33.12
C VAL A 340 9.95 26.50 34.26
N LYS A 341 9.51 26.42 35.51
CA LYS A 341 10.33 26.69 36.71
C LYS A 341 11.54 25.76 36.79
N SER A 342 11.38 24.48 36.45
CA SER A 342 12.49 23.52 36.45
C SER A 342 13.61 23.88 35.47
N LEU A 343 13.30 24.63 34.41
CA LEU A 343 14.25 25.07 33.40
C LEU A 343 14.99 26.37 33.78
N LEU A 344 14.55 27.06 34.84
CA LEU A 344 15.19 28.29 35.29
C LEU A 344 16.62 28.06 35.80
N GLN A 345 16.95 26.83 36.21
CA GLN A 345 18.31 26.45 36.66
C GLN A 345 19.38 26.60 35.57
N TYR A 346 18.99 26.70 34.30
CA TYR A 346 19.92 26.84 33.18
C TYR A 346 20.24 28.30 32.84
N PHE A 347 19.51 29.27 33.42
CA PHE A 347 19.81 30.69 33.26
C PHE A 347 20.97 31.13 34.15
N SER A 348 21.55 32.30 33.85
CA SER A 348 22.43 33.00 34.78
C SER A 348 21.71 33.29 36.11
N PRO A 349 22.43 33.31 37.26
CA PRO A 349 21.81 33.46 38.58
C PRO A 349 20.87 34.67 38.68
N VAL A 350 21.30 35.81 38.13
CA VAL A 350 20.51 37.06 38.11
C VAL A 350 19.16 36.87 37.38
N LEU A 351 19.18 36.27 36.19
CA LEU A 351 17.95 36.03 35.43
C LEU A 351 17.09 34.93 36.04
N GLN A 352 17.70 33.91 36.63
CA GLN A 352 17.01 32.85 37.34
C GLN A 352 16.15 33.42 38.48
N ASP A 353 16.71 34.30 39.29
CA ASP A 353 16.00 34.89 40.44
C ASP A 353 14.89 35.85 39.97
N HIS A 354 15.17 36.71 38.99
CA HIS A 354 14.15 37.58 38.38
C HIS A 354 12.98 36.80 37.77
N LEU A 355 13.27 35.74 37.01
CA LEU A 355 12.22 34.92 36.39
C LEU A 355 11.44 34.14 37.45
N ARG A 356 12.10 33.61 38.49
CA ARG A 356 11.43 32.92 39.59
C ARG A 356 10.40 33.83 40.27
N LEU A 357 10.80 35.06 40.62
CA LEU A 357 9.92 36.08 41.20
C LEU A 357 8.79 36.48 40.22
N ALA A 358 9.09 36.62 38.94
CA ALA A 358 8.08 36.94 37.93
C ALA A 358 7.02 35.84 37.79
N PHE A 359 7.42 34.57 37.76
CA PHE A 359 6.49 33.45 37.63
C PHE A 359 5.62 33.24 38.87
N GLU A 360 6.13 33.53 40.08
CA GLU A 360 5.34 33.53 41.31
C GLU A 360 4.21 34.57 41.26
N ASN A 361 4.53 35.78 40.80
CA ASN A 361 3.55 36.87 40.68
C ASN A 361 2.59 36.72 39.49
N LEU A 362 2.98 36.05 38.41
CA LEU A 362 2.11 35.83 37.25
C LEU A 362 0.99 34.82 37.56
N THR A 363 1.25 33.84 38.42
CA THR A 363 0.23 32.86 38.84
C THR A 363 -0.86 33.42 39.74
N SER A 364 -0.62 34.57 40.41
CA SER A 364 -1.64 35.21 41.25
C SER A 364 -2.71 35.94 40.42
N VAL A 365 -2.34 36.43 39.23
CA VAL A 365 -3.24 37.18 38.34
C VAL A 365 -4.16 36.27 37.52
N SER A 366 -3.71 35.08 37.13
CA SER A 366 -4.50 34.17 36.28
C SER A 366 -5.70 33.51 36.98
N ASN A 367 -5.70 33.46 38.32
CA ASN A 367 -6.84 32.94 39.10
C ASN A 367 -7.93 33.99 39.39
N SER A 368 -7.80 35.22 38.88
CA SER A 368 -8.68 36.35 39.25
C SER A 368 -9.74 36.75 38.21
N LYS A 369 -9.83 36.08 37.05
CA LYS A 369 -10.77 36.46 35.98
C LYS A 369 -11.79 35.37 35.65
N MET A 370 -12.69 35.12 36.60
CA MET A 370 -14.02 34.57 36.32
C MET A 370 -14.97 34.85 37.49
N ASP A 371 -15.29 36.13 37.73
CA ASP A 371 -16.66 36.56 38.06
C ASP A 371 -16.76 38.08 38.15
N SER A 372 -17.95 38.59 37.84
CA SER A 372 -18.27 39.98 37.51
C SER A 372 -18.13 40.97 38.68
N ASP A 373 -17.71 42.20 38.35
CA ASP A 373 -17.63 43.50 39.07
C ASP A 373 -18.63 43.81 40.24
N PRO A 374 -18.47 44.93 41.00
CA PRO A 374 -17.26 45.56 41.53
C PRO A 374 -17.45 46.09 42.98
N VAL A 375 -16.53 45.91 43.94
CA VAL A 375 -16.42 46.82 45.10
C VAL A 375 -14.98 46.88 45.60
N CYS A 376 -14.52 48.13 45.72
CA CYS A 376 -13.27 48.59 46.32
C CYS A 376 -13.03 48.00 47.73
N ASN A 377 -11.75 47.86 48.07
CA ASN A 377 -11.18 47.52 49.38
C ASN A 377 -11.15 46.02 49.74
N ARG A 378 -9.99 45.39 49.51
CA ARG A 378 -9.41 44.47 50.49
C ARG A 378 -7.89 44.38 50.30
N VAL A 379 -7.20 44.81 51.36
CA VAL A 379 -5.79 44.59 51.65
C VAL A 379 -5.46 43.10 51.48
N PRO A 380 -4.32 42.71 50.87
CA PRO A 380 -3.87 41.33 50.94
C PRO A 380 -3.40 41.03 52.37
N GLN A 381 -4.05 40.05 52.99
CA GLN A 381 -3.65 39.48 54.27
C GLN A 381 -2.20 38.98 54.22
N GLU A 382 -1.43 39.41 55.21
CA GLU A 382 -0.10 38.97 55.58
C GLU A 382 0.07 37.45 55.43
N LEU A 383 0.97 37.04 54.54
CA LEU A 383 1.51 35.69 54.55
C LEU A 383 2.59 35.64 55.65
N GLN A 384 2.25 35.05 56.79
CA GLN A 384 3.24 34.60 57.76
C GLN A 384 4.16 33.58 57.07
N ARG A 385 5.34 34.01 56.63
CA ARG A 385 6.41 33.12 56.16
C ARG A 385 7.53 33.16 57.20
N ASN A 386 7.84 31.97 57.74
CA ASN A 386 8.85 31.75 58.77
C ASN A 386 10.20 32.38 58.36
N LYS A 387 10.74 33.21 59.26
CA LYS A 387 12.10 33.77 59.21
C LYS A 387 13.11 32.64 59.39
N GLU A 388 13.96 32.38 58.40
CA GLU A 388 15.37 31.97 58.60
C GLU A 388 16.18 31.64 57.33
N GLU A 389 15.67 31.81 56.11
CA GLU A 389 16.49 31.64 54.88
C GLU A 389 16.89 32.99 54.28
N MET A 390 18.17 33.09 53.84
CA MET A 390 18.80 34.29 53.28
C MET A 390 17.87 35.03 52.31
N THR A 391 17.41 36.21 52.70
CA THR A 391 16.63 37.10 51.84
C THR A 391 17.53 37.66 50.73
N ASP A 392 17.18 37.37 49.48
CA ASP A 392 17.86 37.85 48.28
C ASP A 392 17.68 39.38 48.11
N LEU A 393 18.66 40.08 47.54
CA LEU A 393 18.65 41.54 47.36
C LEU A 393 17.39 42.01 46.61
N PHE A 394 16.92 41.24 45.64
CA PHE A 394 15.73 41.59 44.87
C PHE A 394 14.42 41.39 45.64
N GLU A 395 14.38 40.42 46.54
CA GLU A 395 13.26 40.23 47.47
C GLU A 395 13.20 41.38 48.49
N VAL A 396 14.37 41.82 48.98
CA VAL A 396 14.51 43.03 49.80
C VAL A 396 14.06 44.26 49.02
N LEU A 397 14.47 44.44 47.76
CA LEU A 397 14.05 45.58 46.94
C LEU A 397 12.54 45.58 46.63
N LEU A 398 11.93 44.42 46.47
CA LEU A 398 10.48 44.31 46.24
C LEU A 398 9.69 44.68 47.50
N GLN A 399 10.06 44.14 48.66
CA GLN A 399 9.43 44.48 49.95
C GLN A 399 9.60 45.96 50.30
N CYS A 400 10.76 46.53 49.98
CA CYS A 400 11.04 47.96 50.11
C CYS A 400 10.07 48.84 49.31
N SER A 401 9.61 48.38 48.14
CA SER A 401 8.69 49.13 47.28
C SER A 401 7.24 49.17 47.80
N GLU A 402 6.88 48.27 48.72
CA GLU A 402 5.54 48.18 49.32
C GLU A 402 5.42 49.03 50.60
N GLU A 403 6.54 49.45 51.19
CA GLU A 403 6.59 50.27 52.41
C GLU A 403 6.65 51.79 52.11
N PRO A 404 5.98 52.64 52.91
CA PRO A 404 5.89 54.09 52.66
C PRO A 404 7.23 54.82 52.84
N ASP A 405 8.16 54.26 53.63
CA ASP A 405 9.52 54.78 53.85
C ASP A 405 10.58 53.81 53.33
N SER A 406 10.53 53.56 52.02
CA SER A 406 11.33 52.57 51.30
C SER A 406 12.83 52.65 51.66
N TRP A 407 13.42 53.85 51.70
CA TRP A 407 14.85 54.02 52.02
C TRP A 407 15.22 53.65 53.46
N CYS A 408 14.35 53.91 54.45
CA CYS A 408 14.60 53.54 55.86
C CYS A 408 14.60 52.02 56.02
N TRP A 409 13.66 51.35 55.36
CA TRP A 409 13.50 49.91 55.41
C TRP A 409 14.67 49.19 54.74
N LEU A 410 15.09 49.66 53.56
CA LEU A 410 16.25 49.14 52.83
C LEU A 410 17.55 49.28 53.64
N LEU A 411 17.71 50.41 54.34
CA LEU A 411 18.88 50.68 55.17
C LEU A 411 18.88 49.82 56.44
N ALA A 412 17.71 49.58 57.04
CA ALA A 412 17.56 48.66 58.16
C ALA A 412 17.87 47.21 57.77
N GLU A 413 17.42 46.76 56.59
CA GLU A 413 17.66 45.41 56.11
C GLU A 413 19.14 45.23 55.65
N ALA A 414 19.77 46.26 55.06
CA ALA A 414 21.21 46.27 54.76
C ALA A 414 22.08 46.14 56.02
N VAL A 415 21.74 46.88 57.09
CA VAL A 415 22.41 46.79 58.40
C VAL A 415 22.25 45.39 59.02
N LYS A 416 21.07 44.79 58.88
CA LYS A 416 20.77 43.45 59.40
C LYS A 416 21.51 42.34 58.63
N GLN A 417 21.71 42.52 57.33
CA GLN A 417 22.43 41.60 56.44
C GLN A 417 23.95 41.83 56.41
N ARG A 418 24.46 42.87 57.09
CA ARG A 418 25.89 43.29 57.05
C ARG A 418 26.40 43.55 55.63
N ALA A 419 25.52 44.03 54.75
CA ALA A 419 25.87 44.51 53.43
C ALA A 419 26.11 46.03 53.51
N PRO A 420 27.16 46.57 52.84
CA PRO A 420 27.50 48.00 52.89
C PRO A 420 26.45 48.91 52.25
#